data_AF-A0A7L4NEF4-F1
#
_entry.id   AF-A0A7L4NEF4-F1
#
_cell.length_a   1.000
_cell.length_b   1.000
_cell.length_c   1.000
_cell.angle_alpha   90.00
_cell.angle_beta   90.00
_cell.angle_gamma   90.00
#
_symmetry.space_group_name_H-M   'P 1'
#
loop_
_entity.id
_entity.type
_entity.pdbx_description
1 polymer ?
#
loop_
_entity_poly.entity_id
_entity_poly.type
_entity_poly.pdbx_seq_one_letter_code
_entity_poly.pdbx_strand_id
1 'polypeptide(L)'
;MLCLRQVCLFTLRHYQARTLSSDLLLSQINSCAHEDEVFSLVGRNKARLSEKHVGIALNMLWQLQKKRPLVLRTSDYVRNHSQFLTLCILAENKVEQMEDEVIVDILYSILRLNVEGHDSLAEVLVTEAWKRLERQVLLSLPALSKFSLCLHKQHRHLSPVIGKVANIVDMKLDSIQDIRILSVFMISISDVISQSFCDRLLHKAEQLLEEDNQVHFNDAKKILQFLQNVKLTYHPLLEKCNRIFLRSTSCLDIHSLTLISGLYKQLGFDSAEFRLVVKQLLSETIDDYCDPETFAKLFFTLGPMAGSKVRERLLVTAAHMAEEFSSHQVLIILKTMQKMKCRNSHLLKKMTSILHKHLDSYHVLQLVKLTQYLVALRCHNLELFAKIKMMLLGFLKSSVVPADTAAIIRVLAMLPSLPVEEAIISKAAAVLPQCTLHHLNWIATALVKWNHYNHWQNSSELCVKLLQKLNDCGFQRLQKASNLNLLLEELTHVNGEWFEEVLSEETTAACQRLIDQITWANVLQLSLFLIKTNLHCPSLLDRIAAVTVENTDKV
;
A
#
# COMPACT_ATOMS: atom_id res chain seq x y z
N MET A 1 -11.85 58.16 -51.85
CA MET A 1 -10.99 56.99 -51.51
C MET A 1 -10.11 57.17 -50.27
N LEU A 2 -10.31 58.19 -49.42
CA LEU A 2 -9.43 58.44 -48.24
C LEU A 2 -10.07 58.11 -46.86
N CYS A 3 -11.38 57.84 -46.77
CA CYS A 3 -12.03 57.49 -45.49
C CYS A 3 -12.02 56.00 -45.12
N LEU A 4 -11.61 55.09 -46.03
CA LEU A 4 -11.61 53.65 -45.77
C LEU A 4 -10.27 53.10 -45.23
N ARG A 5 -9.18 53.88 -45.28
CA ARG A 5 -7.87 53.46 -44.74
C ARG A 5 -7.68 53.76 -43.25
N GLN A 6 -8.42 54.71 -42.68
CA GLN A 6 -8.31 55.04 -41.26
C GLN A 6 -9.04 54.03 -40.36
N VAL A 7 -10.14 53.44 -40.83
CA VAL A 7 -10.90 52.45 -40.06
C VAL A 7 -10.14 51.12 -39.92
N CYS A 8 -9.39 50.68 -40.95
CA CYS A 8 -8.56 49.47 -40.89
C CYS A 8 -7.31 49.60 -39.98
N LEU A 9 -6.76 50.80 -39.79
CA LEU A 9 -5.60 51.00 -38.91
C LEU A 9 -5.99 51.09 -37.42
N PHE A 10 -7.21 51.56 -37.12
CA PHE A 10 -7.74 51.58 -35.77
C PHE A 10 -8.19 50.19 -35.29
N THR A 11 -8.77 49.36 -36.16
CA THR A 11 -9.10 47.97 -35.82
C THR A 11 -7.86 47.09 -35.66
N LEU A 12 -6.80 47.31 -36.46
CA LEU A 12 -5.53 46.60 -36.27
C LEU A 12 -4.81 47.03 -34.98
N ARG A 13 -4.85 48.31 -34.61
CA ARG A 13 -4.28 48.79 -33.32
C ARG A 13 -5.07 48.32 -32.11
N HIS A 14 -6.39 48.14 -32.19
CA HIS A 14 -7.17 47.54 -31.10
C HIS A 14 -6.98 46.02 -31.00
N TYR A 15 -6.75 45.32 -32.11
CA TYR A 15 -6.38 43.90 -32.08
C TYR A 15 -4.94 43.67 -31.60
N GLN A 16 -4.00 44.59 -31.91
CA GLN A 16 -2.63 44.54 -31.42
C GLN A 16 -2.48 45.02 -29.96
N ALA A 17 -3.28 46.00 -29.51
CA ALA A 17 -3.28 46.42 -28.11
C ALA A 17 -3.86 45.35 -27.15
N ARG A 18 -4.80 44.51 -27.63
CA ARG A 18 -5.31 43.37 -26.86
C ARG A 18 -4.34 42.18 -26.77
N THR A 19 -3.34 42.13 -27.65
CA THR A 19 -2.33 41.06 -27.67
C THR A 19 -1.01 41.47 -27.01
N LEU A 20 -0.83 42.75 -26.65
CA LEU A 20 0.37 43.29 -25.99
C LEU A 20 0.22 43.59 -24.50
N SER A 21 -0.99 43.50 -23.92
CA SER A 21 -1.14 43.41 -22.46
C SER A 21 -1.23 41.93 -22.07
N SER A 22 -0.08 41.29 -21.88
CA SER A 22 -0.02 40.17 -20.94
C SER A 22 -0.67 40.66 -19.64
N ASP A 23 -1.74 39.99 -19.21
CA ASP A 23 -2.60 40.45 -18.12
C ASP A 23 -1.75 40.84 -16.90
N LEU A 24 -1.70 42.13 -16.55
CA LEU A 24 -0.80 42.64 -15.51
C LEU A 24 -1.01 41.89 -14.19
N LEU A 25 -2.25 41.51 -13.91
CA LEU A 25 -2.62 40.74 -12.72
C LEU A 25 -2.04 39.32 -12.75
N LEU A 26 -2.01 38.66 -13.91
CA LEU A 26 -1.33 37.36 -14.06
C LEU A 26 0.17 37.47 -13.77
N SER A 27 0.83 38.54 -14.26
CA SER A 27 2.25 38.75 -13.98
C SER A 27 2.52 38.97 -12.49
N GLN A 28 1.64 39.70 -11.80
CA GLN A 28 1.72 39.96 -10.35
C GLN A 28 1.53 38.69 -9.52
N ILE A 29 0.56 37.85 -9.88
CA ILE A 29 0.36 36.56 -9.19
C ILE A 29 1.59 35.66 -9.40
N ASN A 30 2.14 35.61 -10.62
CA ASN A 30 3.31 34.81 -10.94
C ASN A 30 4.60 35.29 -10.25
N SER A 31 4.68 36.56 -9.85
CA SER A 31 5.83 37.13 -9.16
C SER A 31 5.76 37.00 -7.63
N CYS A 32 4.65 36.49 -7.06
CA CYS A 32 4.48 36.40 -5.62
C CYS A 32 5.53 35.48 -4.97
N ALA A 33 6.11 35.95 -3.87
CA ALA A 33 7.10 35.20 -3.07
C ALA A 33 6.48 34.54 -1.84
N HIS A 34 5.33 35.05 -1.37
CA HIS A 34 4.65 34.60 -0.16
C HIS A 34 3.14 34.39 -0.39
N GLU A 35 2.54 33.50 0.41
CA GLU A 35 1.11 33.16 0.29
C GLU A 35 0.22 34.38 0.58
N ASP A 36 0.64 35.25 1.50
CA ASP A 36 -0.09 36.47 1.85
C ASP A 36 -0.18 37.46 0.69
N GLU A 37 0.84 37.52 -0.17
CA GLU A 37 0.81 38.35 -1.37
C GLU A 37 -0.26 37.84 -2.34
N VAL A 38 -0.30 36.53 -2.58
CA VAL A 38 -1.33 35.87 -3.39
C VAL A 38 -2.72 36.15 -2.81
N PHE A 39 -2.89 35.95 -1.49
CA PHE A 39 -4.17 36.21 -0.83
C PHE A 39 -4.59 37.68 -0.85
N SER A 40 -3.64 38.62 -0.75
CA SER A 40 -3.92 40.05 -0.85
C SER A 40 -4.41 40.45 -2.24
N LEU A 41 -3.81 39.89 -3.30
CA LEU A 41 -4.19 40.12 -4.69
C LEU A 41 -5.58 39.55 -4.98
N VAL A 42 -5.86 38.35 -4.48
CA VAL A 42 -7.18 37.71 -4.57
C VAL A 42 -8.23 38.54 -3.84
N GLY A 43 -7.92 38.96 -2.60
CA GLY A 43 -8.83 39.74 -1.76
C GLY A 43 -9.23 41.07 -2.40
N ARG A 44 -8.29 41.75 -3.07
CA ARG A 44 -8.51 43.04 -3.76
C ARG A 44 -9.25 42.91 -5.09
N ASN A 45 -9.15 41.76 -5.76
CA ASN A 45 -9.61 41.59 -7.14
C ASN A 45 -10.71 40.53 -7.34
N LYS A 46 -11.37 40.04 -6.27
CA LYS A 46 -12.33 38.91 -6.30
C LYS A 46 -13.28 38.90 -7.51
N ALA A 47 -13.92 40.03 -7.82
CA ALA A 47 -14.89 40.14 -8.91
C ALA A 47 -14.27 40.19 -10.32
N ARG A 48 -12.98 40.48 -10.44
CA ARG A 48 -12.24 40.64 -11.70
C ARG A 48 -11.39 39.42 -12.06
N LEU A 49 -11.26 38.44 -11.17
CA LEU A 49 -10.50 37.21 -11.42
C LEU A 49 -11.18 36.37 -12.50
N SER A 50 -10.50 36.20 -13.63
CA SER A 50 -10.88 35.20 -14.65
C SER A 50 -10.48 33.79 -14.20
N GLU A 51 -10.97 32.78 -14.91
CA GLU A 51 -10.62 31.37 -14.74
C GLU A 51 -9.11 31.13 -14.78
N LYS A 52 -8.37 31.83 -15.67
CA LYS A 52 -6.90 31.76 -15.75
C LYS A 52 -6.22 32.31 -14.49
N HIS A 53 -6.71 33.43 -13.97
CA HIS A 53 -6.19 34.01 -12.74
C HIS A 53 -6.38 33.08 -11.54
N VAL A 54 -7.55 32.47 -11.43
CA VAL A 54 -7.88 31.53 -10.34
C VAL A 54 -6.97 30.31 -10.39
N GLY A 55 -6.79 29.70 -11.58
CA GLY A 55 -5.93 28.54 -11.75
C GLY A 55 -4.47 28.82 -11.41
N ILE A 56 -3.94 29.96 -11.86
CA ILE A 56 -2.55 30.36 -11.57
C ILE A 56 -2.37 30.69 -10.09
N ALA A 57 -3.33 31.35 -9.43
CA ALA A 57 -3.27 31.64 -8.01
C ALA A 57 -3.21 30.36 -7.16
N LEU A 58 -4.07 29.37 -7.45
CA LEU A 58 -4.07 28.08 -6.73
C LEU A 58 -2.78 27.29 -6.97
N ASN A 59 -2.28 27.25 -8.21
CA ASN A 59 -1.01 26.59 -8.51
C ASN A 59 0.17 27.30 -7.81
N MET A 60 0.19 28.64 -7.78
CA MET A 60 1.24 29.41 -7.11
C MET A 60 1.31 29.08 -5.62
N LEU A 61 0.16 28.99 -4.92
CA LEU A 61 0.13 28.57 -3.51
C LEU A 61 0.84 27.23 -3.31
N TRP A 62 0.61 26.26 -4.19
CA TRP A 62 1.33 24.99 -4.14
C TRP A 62 2.82 25.13 -4.49
N GLN A 63 3.19 25.93 -5.49
CA GLN A 63 4.61 26.13 -5.84
C GLN A 63 5.41 26.75 -4.67
N LEU A 64 4.81 27.67 -3.92
CA LEU A 64 5.42 28.26 -2.73
C LEU A 64 5.66 27.20 -1.64
N GLN A 65 4.68 26.32 -1.40
CA GLN A 65 4.83 25.20 -0.48
C GLN A 65 5.86 24.17 -0.94
N LYS A 66 5.96 23.95 -2.26
CA LYS A 66 6.92 23.02 -2.86
C LYS A 66 8.36 23.46 -2.66
N LYS A 67 8.65 24.77 -2.67
CA LYS A 67 9.99 25.33 -2.44
C LYS A 67 10.47 25.16 -1.00
N ARG A 68 9.57 24.94 -0.04
CA ARG A 68 9.91 24.77 1.38
C ARG A 68 10.25 23.32 1.73
N PRO A 69 11.23 23.10 2.65
CA PRO A 69 11.42 21.81 3.31
C PRO A 69 10.12 21.33 3.95
N LEU A 70 9.92 20.01 4.02
CA LEU A 70 8.64 19.41 4.42
C LEU A 70 8.16 19.86 5.80
N VAL A 71 9.09 20.06 6.75
CA VAL A 71 8.83 20.52 8.13
C VAL A 71 8.41 21.99 8.19
N LEU A 72 8.77 22.81 7.20
CA LEU A 72 8.46 24.25 7.14
C LEU A 72 7.24 24.55 6.26
N ARG A 73 6.53 23.52 5.80
CA ARG A 73 5.31 23.71 5.02
C ARG A 73 4.19 24.23 5.91
N THR A 74 3.45 25.20 5.39
CA THR A 74 2.36 25.90 6.08
C THR A 74 1.02 25.60 5.41
N SER A 75 0.83 24.35 4.95
CA SER A 75 -0.42 23.93 4.30
C SER A 75 -1.64 24.19 5.20
N ASP A 76 -1.51 24.04 6.51
CA ASP A 76 -2.59 24.33 7.47
C ASP A 76 -2.97 25.81 7.49
N TYR A 77 -1.98 26.71 7.40
CA TYR A 77 -2.21 28.14 7.29
C TYR A 77 -2.99 28.47 6.00
N VAL A 78 -2.53 27.94 4.87
CA VAL A 78 -3.16 28.15 3.57
C VAL A 78 -4.61 27.67 3.58
N ARG A 79 -4.84 26.44 4.08
CA ARG A 79 -6.17 25.82 4.14
C ARG A 79 -7.16 26.62 4.99
N ASN A 80 -6.71 27.14 6.13
CA ASN A 80 -7.56 27.87 7.07
C ASN A 80 -7.72 29.35 6.70
N HIS A 81 -7.04 29.85 5.66
CA HIS A 81 -7.12 31.23 5.26
C HIS A 81 -8.43 31.54 4.49
N SER A 82 -9.14 32.62 4.86
CA SER A 82 -10.45 32.96 4.27
C SER A 82 -10.41 33.21 2.75
N GLN A 83 -9.29 33.73 2.24
CA GLN A 83 -9.11 33.94 0.80
C GLN A 83 -8.84 32.65 0.03
N PHE A 84 -8.37 31.59 0.70
CA PHE A 84 -8.25 30.27 0.10
C PHE A 84 -9.64 29.68 -0.17
N LEU A 85 -10.55 29.75 0.81
CA LEU A 85 -11.95 29.36 0.59
C LEU A 85 -12.60 30.18 -0.54
N THR A 86 -12.32 31.49 -0.60
CA THR A 86 -12.79 32.35 -1.71
C THR A 86 -12.26 31.84 -3.06
N LEU A 87 -10.98 31.49 -3.17
CA LEU A 87 -10.40 30.90 -4.38
C LEU A 87 -11.07 29.58 -4.75
N CYS A 88 -11.36 28.72 -3.77
CA CYS A 88 -12.01 27.45 -4.02
C CYS A 88 -13.42 27.64 -4.61
N ILE A 89 -14.21 28.54 -4.02
CA ILE A 89 -15.55 28.88 -4.53
C ILE A 89 -15.49 29.51 -5.93
N LEU A 90 -14.51 30.40 -6.17
CA LEU A 90 -14.32 30.99 -7.51
C LEU A 90 -13.90 29.94 -8.54
N ALA A 91 -13.07 28.97 -8.15
CA ALA A 91 -12.68 27.87 -9.02
C ALA A 91 -13.90 27.02 -9.35
N GLU A 92 -14.68 26.61 -8.35
CA GLU A 92 -15.88 25.78 -8.49
C GLU A 92 -16.87 26.38 -9.49
N ASN A 93 -17.16 27.69 -9.36
CA ASN A 93 -18.07 28.41 -10.24
C ASN A 93 -17.55 28.61 -11.68
N LYS A 94 -16.25 28.42 -11.91
CA LYS A 94 -15.59 28.68 -13.20
C LYS A 94 -15.03 27.44 -13.88
N VAL A 95 -15.18 26.25 -13.27
CA VAL A 95 -14.60 25.00 -13.77
C VAL A 95 -14.94 24.72 -15.23
N GLU A 96 -16.18 24.95 -15.66
CA GLU A 96 -16.61 24.69 -17.04
C GLU A 96 -15.87 25.55 -18.08
N GLN A 97 -15.39 26.74 -17.69
CA GLN A 97 -14.70 27.69 -18.57
C GLN A 97 -13.18 27.49 -18.58
N MET A 98 -12.64 26.69 -17.65
CA MET A 98 -11.20 26.46 -17.54
C MET A 98 -10.67 25.60 -18.69
N GLU A 99 -9.40 25.79 -19.03
CA GLU A 99 -8.67 24.91 -19.96
C GLU A 99 -8.39 23.54 -19.30
N ASP A 100 -8.25 22.49 -20.10
CA ASP A 100 -8.12 21.11 -19.61
C ASP A 100 -6.96 20.90 -18.65
N GLU A 101 -5.78 21.43 -18.97
CA GLU A 101 -4.59 21.29 -18.12
C GLU A 101 -4.75 22.05 -16.79
N VAL A 102 -5.46 23.19 -16.81
CA VAL A 102 -5.72 24.00 -15.62
C VAL A 102 -6.59 23.25 -14.62
N ILE A 103 -7.60 22.52 -15.08
CA ILE A 103 -8.46 21.69 -14.20
C ILE A 103 -7.61 20.67 -13.44
N VAL A 104 -6.76 19.93 -14.16
CA VAL A 104 -5.92 18.90 -13.57
C VAL A 104 -4.86 19.51 -12.65
N ASP A 105 -4.30 20.66 -13.02
CA ASP A 105 -3.32 21.38 -12.22
C ASP A 105 -3.90 21.91 -10.91
N ILE A 106 -5.13 22.44 -10.95
CA ILE A 106 -5.86 22.86 -9.75
C ILE A 106 -6.15 21.65 -8.87
N LEU A 107 -6.73 20.58 -9.43
CA LEU A 107 -7.04 19.35 -8.68
C LEU A 107 -5.78 18.80 -7.99
N TYR A 108 -4.66 18.77 -8.70
CA TYR A 108 -3.39 18.35 -8.13
C TYR A 108 -2.93 19.27 -6.99
N SER A 109 -3.06 20.58 -7.17
CA SER A 109 -2.61 21.57 -6.19
C SER A 109 -3.44 21.51 -4.90
N ILE A 110 -4.77 21.44 -4.99
CA ILE A 110 -5.65 21.37 -3.81
C ILE A 110 -5.43 20.09 -3.01
N LEU A 111 -5.25 18.94 -3.68
CA LEU A 111 -4.94 17.67 -3.01
C LEU A 111 -3.55 17.68 -2.37
N ARG A 112 -2.62 18.51 -2.85
CA ARG A 112 -1.29 18.70 -2.25
C ARG A 112 -1.29 19.68 -1.08
N LEU A 113 -2.29 20.56 -1.02
CA LEU A 113 -2.56 21.46 0.10
C LEU A 113 -3.41 20.80 1.19
N ASN A 114 -3.62 19.48 1.14
CA ASN A 114 -4.42 18.69 2.08
C ASN A 114 -5.89 19.14 2.19
N VAL A 115 -6.47 19.62 1.09
CA VAL A 115 -7.93 19.73 0.97
C VAL A 115 -8.50 18.31 0.88
N GLU A 116 -9.54 18.01 1.68
CA GLU A 116 -10.13 16.69 1.73
C GLU A 116 -10.68 16.28 0.35
N GLY A 117 -10.56 14.99 0.01
CA GLY A 117 -11.00 14.48 -1.29
C GLY A 117 -12.51 14.56 -1.54
N HIS A 118 -13.29 14.89 -0.50
CA HIS A 118 -14.75 15.07 -0.52
C HIS A 118 -15.17 16.55 -0.45
N ASP A 119 -14.21 17.47 -0.53
CA ASP A 119 -14.49 18.89 -0.70
C ASP A 119 -15.25 19.14 -2.02
N SER A 120 -16.24 20.05 -2.02
CA SER A 120 -17.11 20.32 -3.17
C SER A 120 -16.30 20.62 -4.44
N LEU A 121 -15.20 21.38 -4.30
CA LEU A 121 -14.35 21.71 -5.43
C LEU A 121 -13.65 20.48 -6.01
N ALA A 122 -13.15 19.59 -5.16
CA ALA A 122 -12.44 18.39 -5.62
C ALA A 122 -13.38 17.47 -6.41
N GLU A 123 -14.64 17.34 -5.98
CA GLU A 123 -15.64 16.56 -6.71
C GLU A 123 -16.02 17.20 -8.04
N VAL A 124 -16.27 18.52 -8.06
CA VAL A 124 -16.60 19.25 -9.29
C VAL A 124 -15.48 19.15 -10.34
N LEU A 125 -14.21 19.28 -9.91
CA LEU A 125 -13.06 19.14 -10.80
C LEU A 125 -12.92 17.71 -11.35
N VAL A 126 -13.14 16.68 -10.51
CA VAL A 126 -13.10 15.28 -10.95
C VAL A 126 -14.22 14.99 -11.95
N THR A 127 -15.44 15.46 -11.68
CA THR A 127 -16.59 15.28 -12.58
C THR A 127 -16.38 15.98 -13.91
N GLU A 128 -15.87 17.21 -13.91
CA GLU A 128 -15.59 17.91 -15.17
C GLU A 128 -14.43 17.27 -15.95
N ALA A 129 -13.34 16.91 -15.28
CA ALA A 129 -12.23 16.20 -15.91
C ALA A 129 -12.69 14.86 -16.51
N TRP A 130 -13.58 14.13 -15.82
CA TRP A 130 -14.21 12.93 -16.37
C TRP A 130 -15.00 13.26 -17.63
N LYS A 131 -15.95 14.21 -17.60
CA LYS A 131 -16.73 14.59 -18.80
C LYS A 131 -15.84 14.92 -20.01
N ARG A 132 -14.74 15.63 -19.80
CA ARG A 132 -13.76 15.99 -20.85
C ARG A 132 -12.95 14.79 -21.35
N LEU A 133 -12.64 13.85 -20.48
CA LEU A 133 -12.04 12.57 -20.84
C LEU A 133 -13.00 11.75 -21.74
N GLU A 134 -14.31 11.75 -21.47
CA GLU A 134 -15.30 11.04 -22.30
C GLU A 134 -15.41 11.62 -23.71
N ARG A 135 -15.24 12.94 -23.84
CA ARG A 135 -15.20 13.63 -25.13
C ARG A 135 -13.85 13.44 -25.86
N GLN A 136 -12.90 12.72 -25.26
CA GLN A 136 -11.53 12.52 -25.75
C GLN A 136 -10.75 13.83 -25.95
N VAL A 137 -11.10 14.90 -25.24
CA VAL A 137 -10.48 16.23 -25.38
C VAL A 137 -9.29 16.41 -24.43
N LEU A 138 -9.25 15.64 -23.33
CA LEU A 138 -8.19 15.67 -22.32
C LEU A 138 -6.88 15.03 -22.88
N LEU A 139 -6.13 15.81 -23.66
CA LEU A 139 -5.30 15.28 -24.76
C LEU A 139 -3.77 15.23 -24.54
N SER A 140 -3.24 15.56 -23.36
CA SER A 140 -1.81 15.36 -23.08
C SER A 140 -1.57 14.20 -22.11
N LEU A 141 -0.63 13.30 -22.43
CA LEU A 141 -0.19 12.22 -21.54
C LEU A 141 0.27 12.74 -20.16
N PRO A 142 0.98 13.88 -20.05
CA PRO A 142 1.31 14.49 -18.75
C PRO A 142 0.07 14.85 -17.92
N ALA A 143 -0.94 15.51 -18.52
CA ALA A 143 -2.17 15.87 -17.83
C ALA A 143 -2.94 14.62 -17.40
N LEU A 144 -3.06 13.62 -18.28
CA LEU A 144 -3.71 12.36 -17.95
C LEU A 144 -3.00 11.64 -16.79
N SER A 145 -1.66 11.60 -16.80
CA SER A 145 -0.87 11.02 -15.71
C SER A 145 -1.09 11.73 -14.37
N LYS A 146 -1.09 13.06 -14.38
CA LYS A 146 -1.36 13.88 -13.19
C LYS A 146 -2.79 13.66 -12.68
N PHE A 147 -3.77 13.54 -13.57
CA PHE A 147 -5.16 13.25 -13.22
C PHE A 147 -5.31 11.87 -12.58
N SER A 148 -4.69 10.83 -13.16
CA SER A 148 -4.67 9.47 -12.60
C SER A 148 -4.06 9.43 -11.20
N LEU A 149 -2.97 10.18 -10.98
CA LEU A 149 -2.37 10.31 -9.65
C LEU A 149 -3.32 10.95 -8.63
N CYS A 150 -4.13 11.93 -9.05
CA CYS A 150 -5.14 12.56 -8.19
C CYS A 150 -6.23 11.56 -7.79
N LEU A 151 -6.74 10.79 -8.76
CA LEU A 151 -7.74 9.75 -8.53
C LEU A 151 -7.21 8.65 -7.60
N HIS A 152 -5.97 8.21 -7.81
CA HIS A 152 -5.31 7.23 -6.96
C HIS A 152 -5.19 7.72 -5.51
N LYS A 153 -4.79 8.98 -5.31
CA LYS A 153 -4.69 9.62 -3.98
C LYS A 153 -6.04 9.78 -3.27
N GLN A 154 -7.11 9.99 -4.01
CA GLN A 154 -8.47 10.04 -3.47
C GLN A 154 -9.05 8.64 -3.21
N HIS A 155 -8.24 7.58 -3.31
CA HIS A 155 -8.66 6.19 -3.16
C HIS A 155 -9.77 5.75 -4.13
N ARG A 156 -9.90 6.41 -5.30
CA ARG A 156 -10.87 6.08 -6.36
C ARG A 156 -10.29 5.12 -7.42
N HIS A 157 -9.45 4.18 -6.99
CA HIS A 157 -8.67 3.27 -7.86
C HIS A 157 -9.53 2.24 -8.62
N LEU A 158 -10.71 1.88 -8.10
CA LEU A 158 -11.68 0.99 -8.76
C LEU A 158 -12.79 1.73 -9.54
N SER A 159 -12.61 3.02 -9.82
CA SER A 159 -13.65 3.80 -10.50
C SER A 159 -13.72 3.50 -12.01
N PRO A 160 -14.89 3.62 -12.67
CA PRO A 160 -15.00 3.50 -14.12
C PRO A 160 -14.08 4.45 -14.90
N VAL A 161 -13.74 5.60 -14.31
CA VAL A 161 -12.79 6.56 -14.87
C VAL A 161 -11.41 5.95 -15.03
N ILE A 162 -10.94 5.21 -14.03
CA ILE A 162 -9.64 4.52 -14.07
C ILE A 162 -9.64 3.44 -15.16
N GLY A 163 -10.77 2.76 -15.40
CA GLY A 163 -10.93 1.86 -16.55
C GLY A 163 -10.77 2.58 -17.90
N LYS A 164 -11.34 3.78 -18.05
CA LYS A 164 -11.16 4.60 -19.27
C LYS A 164 -9.71 5.08 -19.43
N VAL A 165 -9.08 5.51 -18.34
CA VAL A 165 -7.66 5.86 -18.33
C VAL A 165 -6.83 4.65 -18.78
N ALA A 166 -7.06 3.48 -18.22
CA ALA A 166 -6.34 2.25 -18.58
C ALA A 166 -6.46 1.95 -20.07
N ASN A 167 -7.66 2.05 -20.65
CA ASN A 167 -7.88 1.86 -22.09
C ASN A 167 -7.10 2.87 -22.94
N ILE A 168 -7.09 4.16 -22.56
CA ILE A 168 -6.32 5.19 -23.27
C ILE A 168 -4.81 4.90 -23.19
N VAL A 169 -4.33 4.49 -22.02
CA VAL A 169 -2.91 4.14 -21.81
C VAL A 169 -2.55 2.92 -22.65
N ASP A 170 -3.40 1.90 -22.73
CA ASP A 170 -3.16 0.69 -23.54
C ASP A 170 -3.04 1.01 -25.04
N MET A 171 -3.90 1.91 -25.54
CA MET A 171 -3.86 2.39 -26.93
C MET A 171 -2.65 3.29 -27.23
N LYS A 172 -2.17 4.06 -26.24
CA LYS A 172 -1.09 5.04 -26.40
C LYS A 172 0.24 4.60 -25.80
N LEU A 173 0.37 3.37 -25.33
CA LEU A 173 1.52 2.89 -24.56
C LEU A 173 2.85 3.13 -25.28
N ASP A 174 2.88 2.87 -26.59
CA ASP A 174 4.10 3.00 -27.41
C ASP A 174 4.58 4.45 -27.50
N SER A 175 3.67 5.42 -27.41
CA SER A 175 3.97 6.86 -27.43
C SER A 175 4.53 7.41 -26.11
N ILE A 176 4.45 6.64 -25.02
CA ILE A 176 4.97 7.05 -23.72
C ILE A 176 6.50 6.89 -23.73
N GLN A 177 7.23 7.99 -23.60
CA GLN A 177 8.71 8.00 -23.54
C GLN A 177 9.26 8.42 -22.18
N ASP A 178 8.41 8.98 -21.30
CA ASP A 178 8.81 9.47 -19.99
C ASP A 178 8.44 8.44 -18.90
N ILE A 179 9.46 7.90 -18.23
CA ILE A 179 9.31 6.95 -17.13
C ILE A 179 8.51 7.51 -15.95
N ARG A 180 8.53 8.84 -15.75
CA ARG A 180 7.75 9.52 -14.70
C ARG A 180 6.25 9.39 -14.98
N ILE A 181 5.88 9.54 -16.25
CA ILE A 181 4.49 9.40 -16.71
C ILE A 181 4.06 7.94 -16.62
N LEU A 182 4.88 7.03 -17.15
CA LEU A 182 4.57 5.59 -17.15
C LEU A 182 4.41 5.05 -15.73
N SER A 183 5.36 5.31 -14.83
CA SER A 183 5.34 4.79 -13.46
C SER A 183 4.13 5.26 -12.65
N VAL A 184 3.61 6.48 -12.93
CA VAL A 184 2.36 6.97 -12.35
C VAL A 184 1.15 6.22 -12.91
N PHE A 185 1.11 5.94 -14.22
CA PHE A 185 0.03 5.15 -14.79
C PHE A 185 0.01 3.76 -14.18
N MET A 186 1.16 3.07 -14.14
CA MET A 186 1.29 1.72 -13.60
C MET A 186 0.62 1.60 -12.22
N ILE A 187 0.96 2.45 -11.25
CA ILE A 187 0.34 2.40 -9.92
C ILE A 187 -1.14 2.79 -9.90
N SER A 188 -1.57 3.65 -10.82
CA SER A 188 -2.92 4.22 -10.81
C SER A 188 -3.95 3.27 -11.41
N ILE A 189 -3.54 2.46 -12.39
CA ILE A 189 -4.42 1.55 -13.15
C ILE A 189 -4.28 0.08 -12.72
N SER A 190 -3.40 -0.24 -11.76
CA SER A 190 -3.04 -1.63 -11.41
C SER A 190 -4.23 -2.56 -11.16
N ASP A 191 -5.33 -2.02 -10.64
CA ASP A 191 -6.48 -2.82 -10.21
C ASP A 191 -7.49 -3.12 -11.34
N VAL A 192 -7.31 -2.52 -12.53
CA VAL A 192 -8.28 -2.61 -13.65
C VAL A 192 -7.68 -3.15 -14.95
N ILE A 193 -6.41 -3.56 -14.94
CA ILE A 193 -5.71 -4.04 -16.14
C ILE A 193 -5.80 -5.56 -16.30
N SER A 194 -5.79 -6.01 -17.55
CA SER A 194 -5.62 -7.43 -17.88
C SER A 194 -4.17 -7.87 -17.72
N GLN A 195 -3.93 -9.19 -17.64
CA GLN A 195 -2.58 -9.74 -17.65
C GLN A 195 -1.81 -9.34 -18.91
N SER A 196 -2.45 -9.40 -20.09
CA SER A 196 -1.81 -9.01 -21.36
C SER A 196 -1.34 -7.55 -21.35
N PHE A 197 -2.13 -6.64 -20.77
CA PHE A 197 -1.74 -5.24 -20.66
C PHE A 197 -0.67 -5.04 -19.58
N CYS A 198 -0.74 -5.77 -18.48
CA CYS A 198 0.33 -5.81 -17.47
C CYS A 198 1.67 -6.19 -18.12
N ASP A 199 1.71 -7.26 -18.92
CA ASP A 199 2.93 -7.73 -19.61
C ASP A 199 3.51 -6.65 -20.53
N ARG A 200 2.67 -5.95 -21.30
CA ARG A 200 3.08 -4.82 -22.14
C ARG A 200 3.64 -3.66 -21.32
N LEU A 201 3.03 -3.34 -20.17
CA LEU A 201 3.53 -2.29 -19.27
C LEU A 201 4.90 -2.65 -18.68
N LEU A 202 5.12 -3.91 -18.30
CA LEU A 202 6.40 -4.38 -17.78
C LEU A 202 7.50 -4.24 -18.82
N HIS A 203 7.26 -4.72 -20.05
CA HIS A 203 8.21 -4.58 -21.15
C HIS A 203 8.50 -3.11 -21.47
N LYS A 204 7.48 -2.26 -21.48
CA LYS A 204 7.66 -0.82 -21.72
C LYS A 204 8.46 -0.16 -20.60
N ALA A 205 8.21 -0.51 -19.35
CA ALA A 205 8.97 0.00 -18.21
C ALA A 205 10.44 -0.45 -18.29
N GLU A 206 10.68 -1.69 -18.71
CA GLU A 206 12.03 -2.23 -18.86
C GLU A 206 12.83 -1.46 -19.91
N GLN A 207 12.22 -1.18 -21.06
CA GLN A 207 12.80 -0.38 -22.14
C GLN A 207 13.14 1.05 -21.70
N LEU A 208 12.29 1.67 -20.88
CA LEU A 208 12.49 3.04 -20.41
C LEU A 208 13.47 3.16 -19.22
N LEU A 209 13.76 2.05 -18.53
CA LEU A 209 14.71 1.98 -17.42
C LEU A 209 16.16 1.62 -17.84
N GLU A 210 16.44 1.56 -19.14
CA GLU A 210 17.79 1.29 -19.65
C GLU A 210 18.84 2.30 -19.13
N GLU A 211 20.08 1.82 -19.03
CA GLU A 211 21.08 2.19 -18.01
C GLU A 211 21.62 3.64 -18.01
N ASP A 212 21.29 4.45 -19.02
CA ASP A 212 21.92 5.74 -19.31
C ASP A 212 21.17 6.99 -18.79
N ASN A 213 19.98 6.83 -18.20
CA ASN A 213 19.16 7.99 -17.80
C ASN A 213 19.21 8.32 -16.30
N GLN A 214 19.12 9.62 -16.00
CA GLN A 214 18.90 10.22 -14.67
C GLN A 214 17.52 9.85 -14.09
N VAL A 215 17.20 8.56 -14.01
CA VAL A 215 15.93 8.09 -13.46
C VAL A 215 15.93 8.35 -11.97
N HIS A 216 14.93 9.13 -11.54
CA HIS A 216 14.79 9.46 -10.13
C HIS A 216 14.29 8.23 -9.35
N PHE A 217 14.85 7.97 -8.16
CA PHE A 217 14.48 6.80 -7.36
C PHE A 217 12.96 6.70 -7.07
N ASN A 218 12.27 7.84 -6.98
CA ASN A 218 10.81 7.89 -6.84
C ASN A 218 10.03 7.21 -7.98
N ASP A 219 10.59 7.10 -9.18
CA ASP A 219 9.92 6.43 -10.31
C ASP A 219 10.13 4.92 -10.23
N ALA A 220 11.35 4.47 -9.94
CA ALA A 220 11.65 3.08 -9.60
C ALA A 220 10.81 2.59 -8.40
N LYS A 221 10.62 3.43 -7.38
CA LYS A 221 9.75 3.14 -6.23
C LYS A 221 8.29 2.90 -6.64
N LYS A 222 7.74 3.71 -7.55
CA LYS A 222 6.37 3.49 -8.06
C LYS A 222 6.28 2.19 -8.84
N ILE A 223 7.31 1.81 -9.59
CA ILE A 223 7.35 0.53 -10.32
C ILE A 223 7.33 -0.65 -9.34
N LEU A 224 8.09 -0.58 -8.24
CA LEU A 224 7.98 -1.60 -7.17
C LEU A 224 6.58 -1.67 -6.56
N GLN A 225 5.93 -0.52 -6.34
CA GLN A 225 4.56 -0.48 -5.84
C GLN A 225 3.56 -1.07 -6.84
N PHE A 226 3.78 -0.85 -8.15
CA PHE A 226 2.99 -1.50 -9.18
C PHE A 226 3.11 -3.02 -9.11
N LEU A 227 4.33 -3.55 -9.09
CA LEU A 227 4.60 -4.98 -8.95
C LEU A 227 3.93 -5.56 -7.70
N GLN A 228 3.95 -4.82 -6.59
CA GLN A 228 3.26 -5.18 -5.36
C GLN A 228 1.74 -5.24 -5.56
N ASN A 229 1.14 -4.24 -6.21
CA ASN A 229 -0.31 -4.17 -6.43
C ASN A 229 -0.80 -5.32 -7.31
N VAL A 230 -0.07 -5.64 -8.39
CA VAL A 230 -0.39 -6.77 -9.27
C VAL A 230 0.10 -8.12 -8.72
N LYS A 231 0.71 -8.14 -7.53
CA LYS A 231 1.25 -9.31 -6.82
C LYS A 231 2.21 -10.14 -7.69
N LEU A 232 3.04 -9.48 -8.49
CA LEU A 232 3.92 -10.13 -9.46
C LEU A 232 5.40 -9.92 -9.10
N THR A 233 6.15 -11.02 -9.04
CA THR A 233 7.60 -10.99 -8.94
C THR A 233 8.19 -11.02 -10.36
N TYR A 234 8.65 -9.87 -10.86
CA TYR A 234 9.29 -9.77 -12.17
C TYR A 234 10.76 -9.36 -12.00
N HIS A 235 11.65 -10.35 -12.06
CA HIS A 235 13.07 -10.20 -11.71
C HIS A 235 13.82 -9.12 -12.51
N PRO A 236 13.67 -8.99 -13.84
CA PRO A 236 14.40 -7.98 -14.63
C PRO A 236 14.17 -6.54 -14.15
N LEU A 237 12.91 -6.17 -13.88
CA LEU A 237 12.60 -4.83 -13.36
C LEU A 237 13.07 -4.65 -11.92
N LEU A 238 12.99 -5.70 -11.09
CA LEU A 238 13.46 -5.64 -9.70
C LEU A 238 14.96 -5.34 -9.64
N GLU A 239 15.75 -5.97 -10.50
CA GLU A 239 17.19 -5.72 -10.62
C GLU A 239 17.49 -4.31 -11.12
N LYS A 240 16.82 -3.85 -12.19
CA LYS A 240 16.98 -2.47 -12.71
C LYS A 240 16.63 -1.43 -11.64
N CYS A 241 15.54 -1.63 -10.91
CA CYS A 241 15.16 -0.77 -9.78
C CYS A 241 16.21 -0.81 -8.66
N ASN A 242 16.74 -1.99 -8.32
CA ASN A 242 17.79 -2.15 -7.31
C ASN A 242 19.06 -1.34 -7.65
N ARG A 243 19.50 -1.37 -8.91
CA ARG A 243 20.65 -0.56 -9.37
C ARG A 243 20.40 0.94 -9.17
N ILE A 244 19.19 1.43 -9.47
CA ILE A 244 18.83 2.85 -9.28
C ILE A 244 18.85 3.23 -7.79
N PHE A 245 18.31 2.38 -6.91
CA PHE A 245 18.33 2.65 -5.47
C PHE A 245 19.74 2.68 -4.91
N LEU A 246 20.60 1.72 -5.30
CA LEU A 246 21.99 1.67 -4.88
C LEU A 246 22.77 2.93 -5.30
N ARG A 247 22.54 3.43 -6.54
CA ARG A 247 23.12 4.69 -7.02
C ARG A 247 22.60 5.94 -6.29
N SER A 248 21.36 5.88 -5.78
CA SER A 248 20.67 7.01 -5.13
C SER A 248 20.74 6.99 -3.60
N THR A 249 21.61 6.15 -3.02
CA THR A 249 21.65 5.86 -1.58
C THR A 249 21.80 7.07 -0.68
N SER A 250 22.59 8.08 -1.09
CA SER A 250 22.76 9.35 -0.36
C SER A 250 21.48 10.19 -0.24
N CYS A 251 20.49 9.96 -1.12
CA CYS A 251 19.23 10.69 -1.15
C CYS A 251 18.07 9.92 -0.51
N LEU A 252 18.28 8.67 -0.08
CA LEU A 252 17.23 7.84 0.50
C LEU A 252 17.12 8.07 2.00
N ASP A 253 16.02 8.69 2.40
CA ASP A 253 15.65 8.81 3.81
C ASP A 253 15.21 7.46 4.40
N ILE A 254 15.16 7.40 5.73
CA ILE A 254 14.74 6.21 6.46
C ILE A 254 13.34 5.72 6.06
N HIS A 255 12.44 6.63 5.70
CA HIS A 255 11.09 6.27 5.26
C HIS A 255 11.15 5.52 3.91
N SER A 256 11.93 6.02 2.96
CA SER A 256 12.14 5.39 1.65
C SER A 256 12.85 4.05 1.82
N LEU A 257 13.90 3.96 2.65
CA LEU A 257 14.61 2.71 2.93
C LEU A 257 13.70 1.64 3.55
N THR A 258 12.88 2.02 4.53
CA THR A 258 11.92 1.13 5.18
C THR A 258 10.86 0.65 4.19
N LEU A 259 10.35 1.54 3.32
CA LEU A 259 9.38 1.18 2.30
C LEU A 259 9.96 0.21 1.27
N ILE A 260 11.13 0.52 0.69
CA ILE A 260 11.78 -0.33 -0.32
C ILE A 260 12.08 -1.71 0.27
N SER A 261 12.64 -1.77 1.49
CA SER A 261 12.90 -3.04 2.18
C SER A 261 11.61 -3.85 2.41
N GLY A 262 10.50 -3.16 2.71
CA GLY A 262 9.18 -3.76 2.84
C GLY A 262 8.67 -4.34 1.52
N LEU A 263 8.81 -3.59 0.42
CA LEU A 263 8.40 -4.00 -0.93
C LEU A 263 9.20 -5.21 -1.41
N TYR A 264 10.53 -5.18 -1.27
CA TYR A 264 11.41 -6.32 -1.59
C TYR A 264 11.01 -7.58 -0.85
N LYS A 265 10.74 -7.47 0.46
CA LYS A 265 10.27 -8.61 1.23
C LYS A 265 8.93 -9.16 0.72
N GLN A 266 7.99 -8.30 0.33
CA GLN A 266 6.68 -8.72 -0.17
C GLN A 266 6.76 -9.37 -1.55
N LEU A 267 7.67 -8.88 -2.39
CA LEU A 267 7.91 -9.39 -3.75
C LEU A 267 8.87 -10.60 -3.76
N GLY A 268 9.36 -11.06 -2.60
CA GLY A 268 10.32 -12.16 -2.52
C GLY A 268 11.70 -11.84 -3.11
N PHE A 269 12.02 -10.56 -3.32
CA PHE A 269 13.29 -10.13 -3.90
C PHE A 269 14.35 -9.94 -2.82
N ASP A 270 15.48 -10.65 -2.95
CA ASP A 270 16.56 -10.63 -1.97
C ASP A 270 17.84 -10.00 -2.54
N SER A 271 18.05 -8.71 -2.28
CA SER A 271 19.29 -8.00 -2.67
C SER A 271 20.26 -7.89 -1.49
N ALA A 272 21.31 -8.70 -1.50
CA ALA A 272 22.33 -8.69 -0.44
C ALA A 272 23.07 -7.35 -0.36
N GLU A 273 23.41 -6.77 -1.51
CA GLU A 273 24.06 -5.46 -1.63
C GLU A 273 23.22 -4.35 -0.99
N PHE A 274 21.92 -4.29 -1.35
CA PHE A 274 21.03 -3.28 -0.79
C PHE A 274 20.88 -3.42 0.72
N ARG A 275 20.76 -4.66 1.23
CA ARG A 275 20.71 -4.91 2.69
C ARG A 275 21.98 -4.44 3.40
N LEU A 276 23.16 -4.63 2.81
CA LEU A 276 24.42 -4.20 3.39
C LEU A 276 24.51 -2.67 3.45
N VAL A 277 24.13 -1.97 2.38
CA VAL A 277 24.14 -0.51 2.35
C VAL A 277 23.13 0.08 3.34
N VAL A 278 21.90 -0.45 3.39
CA VAL A 278 20.88 -0.02 4.36
C VAL A 278 21.35 -0.27 5.79
N LYS A 279 21.95 -1.43 6.05
CA LYS A 279 22.51 -1.75 7.37
C LYS A 279 23.57 -0.74 7.78
N GLN A 280 24.49 -0.38 6.89
CA GLN A 280 25.56 0.57 7.17
C GLN A 280 24.99 1.96 7.48
N LEU A 281 24.20 2.52 6.56
CA LEU A 281 23.61 3.86 6.69
C LEU A 281 22.78 4.02 7.98
N LEU A 282 21.92 3.03 8.28
CA LEU A 282 21.09 3.08 9.48
C LEU A 282 21.87 2.81 10.77
N SER A 283 22.99 2.08 10.71
CA SER A 283 23.83 1.85 11.90
C SER A 283 24.61 3.09 12.33
N GLU A 284 24.97 3.95 11.37
CA GLU A 284 25.68 5.21 11.61
C GLU A 284 24.76 6.30 12.17
N THR A 285 23.46 6.24 11.86
CA THR A 285 22.48 7.30 12.19
C THR A 285 21.58 7.00 13.39
N ILE A 286 21.85 5.94 14.18
CA ILE A 286 20.99 5.51 15.31
C ILE A 286 20.77 6.65 16.32
N ASP A 287 21.81 7.41 16.61
CA ASP A 287 21.79 8.45 17.64
C ASP A 287 21.12 9.75 17.14
N ASP A 288 20.88 9.88 15.83
CA ASP A 288 20.28 11.07 15.23
C ASP A 288 18.74 11.10 15.37
N TYR A 289 18.12 9.96 15.67
CA TYR A 289 16.66 9.82 15.72
C TYR A 289 16.13 9.90 17.16
N CYS A 290 15.80 11.12 17.58
CA CYS A 290 15.19 11.39 18.89
C CYS A 290 13.66 11.25 18.88
N ASP A 291 13.01 11.15 17.71
CA ASP A 291 11.56 11.03 17.64
C ASP A 291 11.11 9.54 17.68
N PRO A 292 10.12 9.18 18.53
CA PRO A 292 9.68 7.79 18.69
C PRO A 292 9.18 7.12 17.40
N GLU A 293 8.60 7.89 16.48
CA GLU A 293 8.04 7.34 15.24
C GLU A 293 9.11 6.89 14.27
N THR A 294 10.09 7.76 14.01
CA THR A 294 11.19 7.46 13.10
C THR A 294 12.12 6.44 13.73
N PHE A 295 12.35 6.50 15.05
CA PHE A 295 13.07 5.45 15.76
C PHE A 295 12.38 4.08 15.63
N ALA A 296 11.05 3.99 15.74
CA ALA A 296 10.34 2.72 15.55
C ALA A 296 10.52 2.15 14.13
N LYS A 297 10.56 3.01 13.10
CA LYS A 297 10.87 2.62 11.71
C LYS A 297 12.32 2.14 11.59
N LEU A 298 13.27 2.84 12.22
CA LEU A 298 14.68 2.44 12.29
C LEU A 298 14.83 1.07 12.92
N PHE A 299 14.22 0.88 14.09
CA PHE A 299 14.24 -0.37 14.83
C PHE A 299 13.72 -1.51 13.96
N PHE A 300 12.56 -1.31 13.31
CA PHE A 300 11.93 -2.29 12.42
C PHE A 300 12.82 -2.72 11.25
N THR A 301 13.49 -1.76 10.61
CA THR A 301 14.30 -1.99 9.41
C THR A 301 15.68 -2.55 9.76
N LEU A 302 16.40 -1.92 10.69
CA LEU A 302 17.77 -2.28 11.05
C LEU A 302 17.85 -3.50 11.97
N GLY A 303 16.91 -3.65 12.91
CA GLY A 303 16.95 -4.67 13.96
C GLY A 303 17.23 -6.11 13.46
N PRO A 304 16.49 -6.63 12.45
CA PRO A 304 16.69 -7.97 11.91
C PRO A 304 18.07 -8.21 11.26
N MET A 305 18.72 -7.16 10.75
CA MET A 305 20.03 -7.24 10.06
C MET A 305 21.22 -6.80 10.93
N ALA A 306 20.94 -6.25 12.11
CA ALA A 306 21.93 -5.75 13.06
C ALA A 306 22.77 -6.88 13.67
N GLY A 307 24.09 -6.64 13.72
CA GLY A 307 25.02 -7.44 14.51
C GLY A 307 24.90 -7.14 16.01
N SER A 308 25.62 -7.89 16.86
CA SER A 308 25.44 -7.85 18.33
C SER A 308 25.52 -6.42 18.92
N LYS A 309 26.59 -5.68 18.62
CA LYS A 309 26.81 -4.31 19.14
C LYS A 309 25.71 -3.33 18.75
N VAL A 310 25.33 -3.33 17.47
CA VAL A 310 24.26 -2.46 16.94
C VAL A 310 22.91 -2.85 17.56
N ARG A 311 22.64 -4.15 17.68
CA ARG A 311 21.43 -4.68 18.29
C ARG A 311 21.28 -4.27 19.75
N GLU A 312 22.35 -4.35 20.53
CA GLU A 312 22.35 -3.91 21.92
C GLU A 312 22.03 -2.42 22.05
N ARG A 313 22.68 -1.57 21.24
CA ARG A 313 22.37 -0.13 21.15
C ARG A 313 20.89 0.11 20.87
N LEU A 314 20.33 -0.53 19.86
CA LEU A 314 18.90 -0.42 19.53
C LEU A 314 17.99 -0.77 20.70
N LEU A 315 18.30 -1.84 21.44
CA LEU A 315 17.49 -2.28 22.58
C LEU A 315 17.58 -1.30 23.76
N VAL A 316 18.76 -0.73 24.02
CA VAL A 316 18.97 0.27 25.06
C VAL A 316 18.21 1.55 24.72
N THR A 317 18.34 2.06 23.50
CA THR A 317 17.63 3.26 23.04
C THR A 317 16.11 3.05 23.08
N ALA A 318 15.61 1.91 22.59
CA ALA A 318 14.20 1.57 22.66
C ALA A 318 13.68 1.49 24.11
N ALA A 319 14.51 1.01 25.05
CA ALA A 319 14.13 0.96 26.45
C ALA A 319 14.13 2.35 27.10
N HIS A 320 14.98 3.27 26.65
CA HIS A 320 14.99 4.66 27.11
C HIS A 320 13.73 5.41 26.66
N MET A 321 13.39 5.32 25.37
CA MET A 321 12.23 5.99 24.76
C MET A 321 10.89 5.29 25.02
N ALA A 322 10.88 4.22 25.81
CA ALA A 322 9.73 3.32 25.90
C ALA A 322 8.43 4.05 26.26
N GLU A 323 8.48 4.99 27.20
CA GLU A 323 7.30 5.71 27.69
C GLU A 323 6.67 6.66 26.67
N GLU A 324 7.40 7.03 25.62
CA GLU A 324 6.93 7.92 24.56
C GLU A 324 6.27 7.17 23.40
N PHE A 325 6.36 5.82 23.38
CA PHE A 325 5.77 5.05 22.30
C PHE A 325 4.25 5.00 22.37
N SER A 326 3.62 5.28 21.23
CA SER A 326 2.21 5.00 21.00
C SER A 326 1.93 3.49 20.95
N SER A 327 0.66 3.12 21.14
CA SER A 327 0.18 1.73 21.00
C SER A 327 0.61 1.06 19.68
N HIS A 328 0.64 1.82 18.58
CA HIS A 328 1.09 1.32 17.29
C HIS A 328 2.59 1.04 17.25
N GLN A 329 3.41 1.95 17.80
CA GLN A 329 4.86 1.80 17.86
C GLN A 329 5.27 0.62 18.75
N VAL A 330 4.60 0.42 19.89
CA VAL A 330 4.80 -0.77 20.74
C VAL A 330 4.59 -2.07 19.96
N LEU A 331 3.56 -2.14 19.12
CA LEU A 331 3.31 -3.30 18.27
C LEU A 331 4.45 -3.52 17.25
N ILE A 332 4.98 -2.45 16.67
CA ILE A 332 6.14 -2.50 15.76
C ILE A 332 7.39 -3.02 16.48
N ILE A 333 7.68 -2.52 17.68
CA ILE A 333 8.84 -2.95 18.47
C ILE A 333 8.74 -4.44 18.81
N LEU A 334 7.59 -4.90 19.32
CA LEU A 334 7.39 -6.31 19.67
C LEU A 334 7.47 -7.24 18.45
N LYS A 335 6.85 -6.85 17.33
CA LYS A 335 6.98 -7.56 16.05
C LYS A 335 8.44 -7.70 15.63
N THR A 336 9.22 -6.64 15.82
CA THR A 336 10.62 -6.62 15.41
C THR A 336 11.49 -7.45 16.33
N MET A 337 11.29 -7.37 17.65
CA MET A 337 11.96 -8.25 18.61
C MET A 337 11.70 -9.73 18.29
N GLN A 338 10.48 -10.08 17.89
CA GLN A 338 10.14 -11.45 17.46
C GLN A 338 10.95 -11.85 16.22
N LYS A 339 11.02 -11.00 15.18
CA LYS A 339 11.83 -11.26 13.97
C LYS A 339 13.31 -11.42 14.29
N MET A 340 13.83 -10.61 15.21
CA MET A 340 15.22 -10.68 15.68
C MET A 340 15.49 -11.91 16.57
N LYS A 341 14.44 -12.67 16.92
CA LYS A 341 14.48 -13.74 17.94
C LYS A 341 15.11 -13.25 19.26
N CYS A 342 14.86 -11.99 19.62
CA CYS A 342 15.46 -11.33 20.77
C CYS A 342 14.49 -11.28 21.96
N ARG A 343 14.95 -11.78 23.12
CA ARG A 343 14.16 -11.83 24.36
C ARG A 343 14.74 -10.91 25.43
N ASN A 344 14.91 -9.63 25.10
CA ASN A 344 15.37 -8.65 26.07
C ASN A 344 14.29 -8.44 27.16
N SER A 345 14.58 -8.92 28.37
CA SER A 345 13.62 -8.93 29.49
C SER A 345 13.27 -7.53 29.98
N HIS A 346 14.23 -6.60 29.99
CA HIS A 346 14.03 -5.22 30.40
C HIS A 346 13.08 -4.47 29.46
N LEU A 347 13.36 -4.52 28.15
CA LEU A 347 12.50 -3.90 27.14
C LEU A 347 11.11 -4.53 27.13
N LEU A 348 11.01 -5.87 27.22
CA LEU A 348 9.72 -6.56 27.26
C LEU A 348 8.89 -6.15 28.48
N LYS A 349 9.50 -5.98 29.66
CA LYS A 349 8.81 -5.49 30.87
C LYS A 349 8.27 -4.07 30.66
N LYS A 350 9.07 -3.16 30.08
CA LYS A 350 8.61 -1.80 29.77
C LYS A 350 7.44 -1.79 28.77
N MET A 351 7.54 -2.56 27.68
CA MET A 351 6.46 -2.70 26.70
C MET A 351 5.18 -3.25 27.35
N THR A 352 5.30 -4.27 28.20
CA THR A 352 4.18 -4.85 28.95
C THR A 352 3.50 -3.81 29.85
N SER A 353 4.26 -2.94 30.50
CA SER A 353 3.70 -1.86 31.33
C SER A 353 2.90 -0.85 30.51
N ILE A 354 3.32 -0.53 29.29
CA ILE A 354 2.60 0.40 28.41
C ILE A 354 1.34 -0.26 27.88
N LEU A 355 1.43 -1.54 27.49
CA LEU A 355 0.28 -2.32 27.06
C LEU A 355 -0.81 -2.36 28.12
N HIS A 356 -0.48 -2.53 29.40
CA HIS A 356 -1.46 -2.50 30.48
C HIS A 356 -2.27 -1.19 30.52
N LYS A 357 -1.64 -0.04 30.24
CA LYS A 357 -2.28 1.28 30.23
C LYS A 357 -3.18 1.51 29.01
N HIS A 358 -2.86 0.92 27.86
CA HIS A 358 -3.50 1.25 26.58
C HIS A 358 -4.10 0.04 25.86
N LEU A 359 -4.28 -1.11 26.53
CA LEU A 359 -4.77 -2.32 25.87
C LEU A 359 -6.15 -2.12 25.23
N ASP A 360 -6.99 -1.29 25.84
CA ASP A 360 -8.37 -1.04 25.42
C ASP A 360 -8.45 -0.23 24.11
N SER A 361 -7.35 0.39 23.66
CA SER A 361 -7.29 1.12 22.37
C SER A 361 -7.06 0.21 21.17
N TYR A 362 -6.78 -1.08 21.36
CA TYR A 362 -6.44 -1.98 20.27
C TYR A 362 -7.67 -2.65 19.65
N HIS A 363 -7.71 -2.67 18.32
CA HIS A 363 -8.73 -3.42 17.58
C HIS A 363 -8.37 -4.92 17.48
N VAL A 364 -9.36 -5.75 17.12
CA VAL A 364 -9.27 -7.23 17.09
C VAL A 364 -8.00 -7.73 16.41
N LEU A 365 -7.73 -7.29 15.17
CA LEU A 365 -6.57 -7.74 14.40
C LEU A 365 -5.24 -7.34 15.04
N GLN A 366 -5.20 -6.21 15.74
CA GLN A 366 -4.00 -5.79 16.45
C GLN A 366 -3.80 -6.62 17.72
N LEU A 367 -4.85 -6.92 18.48
CA LEU A 367 -4.80 -7.82 19.64
C LEU A 367 -4.36 -9.24 19.26
N VAL A 368 -4.87 -9.76 18.14
CA VAL A 368 -4.44 -11.05 17.57
C VAL A 368 -2.94 -11.06 17.30
N LYS A 369 -2.41 -10.03 16.62
CA LYS A 369 -0.97 -9.89 16.34
C LYS A 369 -0.15 -9.72 17.62
N LEU A 370 -0.61 -8.85 18.52
CA LEU A 370 0.04 -8.57 19.79
C LEU A 370 0.23 -9.85 20.61
N THR A 371 -0.82 -10.65 20.74
CA THR A 371 -0.79 -11.90 21.50
C THR A 371 0.22 -12.88 20.91
N GLN A 372 0.27 -13.01 19.58
CA GLN A 372 1.24 -13.87 18.90
C GLN A 372 2.69 -13.43 19.19
N TYR A 373 2.95 -12.12 19.20
CA TYR A 373 4.27 -11.58 19.51
C TYR A 373 4.65 -11.87 20.96
N LEU A 374 3.73 -11.63 21.90
CA LEU A 374 3.96 -11.87 23.33
C LEU A 374 4.24 -13.35 23.64
N VAL A 375 3.47 -14.26 23.04
CA VAL A 375 3.68 -15.72 23.20
C VAL A 375 5.02 -16.13 22.59
N ALA A 376 5.35 -15.68 21.38
CA ALA A 376 6.62 -16.01 20.72
C ALA A 376 7.84 -15.46 21.48
N LEU A 377 7.70 -14.30 22.12
CA LEU A 377 8.71 -13.69 22.98
C LEU A 377 8.80 -14.31 24.37
N ARG A 378 7.92 -15.28 24.70
CA ARG A 378 7.80 -15.92 26.02
C ARG A 378 7.60 -14.89 27.13
N CYS A 379 6.63 -13.98 26.93
CA CYS A 379 6.19 -13.10 28.01
C CYS A 379 5.58 -13.93 29.15
N HIS A 380 5.87 -13.59 30.40
CA HIS A 380 5.39 -14.31 31.59
C HIS A 380 4.30 -13.54 32.35
N ASN A 381 3.75 -12.45 31.79
CA ASN A 381 2.74 -11.65 32.46
C ASN A 381 1.35 -12.28 32.31
N LEU A 382 0.95 -13.10 33.30
CA LEU A 382 -0.33 -13.81 33.30
C LEU A 382 -1.54 -12.85 33.38
N GLU A 383 -1.41 -11.73 34.08
CA GLU A 383 -2.46 -10.72 34.20
C GLU A 383 -2.77 -10.08 32.84
N LEU A 384 -1.73 -9.74 32.07
CA LEU A 384 -1.90 -9.23 30.71
C LEU A 384 -2.60 -10.26 29.81
N PHE A 385 -2.20 -11.53 29.89
CA PHE A 385 -2.85 -12.59 29.11
C PHE A 385 -4.31 -12.81 29.54
N ALA A 386 -4.64 -12.67 30.83
CA ALA A 386 -6.02 -12.74 31.30
C ALA A 386 -6.87 -11.59 30.72
N LYS A 387 -6.35 -10.35 30.71
CA LYS A 387 -7.06 -9.21 30.11
C LYS A 387 -7.23 -9.39 28.60
N ILE A 388 -6.17 -9.79 27.89
CA ILE A 388 -6.22 -10.10 26.45
C ILE A 388 -7.26 -11.20 26.16
N LYS A 389 -7.26 -12.27 26.96
CA LYS A 389 -8.23 -13.38 26.83
C LYS A 389 -9.67 -12.88 26.94
N MET A 390 -9.97 -12.05 27.95
CA MET A 390 -11.31 -11.48 28.14
C MET A 390 -11.75 -10.65 26.94
N MET A 391 -10.88 -9.79 26.42
CA MET A 391 -11.18 -8.97 25.24
C MET A 391 -11.42 -9.83 24.00
N LEU A 392 -10.54 -10.81 23.74
CA LEU A 392 -10.67 -11.72 22.59
C LEU A 392 -11.97 -12.54 22.64
N LEU A 393 -12.38 -13.03 23.82
CA LEU A 393 -13.65 -13.73 23.99
C LEU A 393 -14.86 -12.80 23.76
N GLY A 394 -14.77 -11.55 24.22
CA GLY A 394 -15.77 -10.52 23.91
C GLY A 394 -15.95 -10.32 22.41
N PHE A 395 -14.84 -10.14 21.68
CA PHE A 395 -14.85 -10.00 20.23
C PHE A 395 -15.32 -11.26 19.51
N LEU A 396 -14.99 -12.45 20.00
CA LEU A 396 -15.44 -13.71 19.41
C LEU A 396 -16.97 -13.84 19.44
N LYS A 397 -17.59 -13.41 20.55
CA LYS A 397 -19.05 -13.43 20.70
C LYS A 397 -19.73 -12.51 19.69
N SER A 398 -19.21 -11.28 19.53
CA SER A 398 -19.78 -10.27 18.64
C SER A 398 -19.36 -10.40 17.17
N SER A 399 -18.28 -11.11 16.87
CA SER A 399 -17.73 -11.19 15.50
C SER A 399 -18.69 -11.91 14.56
N VAL A 400 -18.94 -11.32 13.40
CA VAL A 400 -19.65 -11.95 12.28
C VAL A 400 -18.72 -12.29 11.12
N VAL A 401 -17.45 -11.89 11.22
CA VAL A 401 -16.45 -12.03 10.16
C VAL A 401 -15.73 -13.37 10.34
N PRO A 402 -15.77 -14.30 9.35
CA PRO A 402 -15.10 -15.60 9.45
C PRO A 402 -13.59 -15.49 9.71
N ALA A 403 -12.92 -14.54 9.04
CA ALA A 403 -11.48 -14.32 9.18
C ALA A 403 -11.09 -13.91 10.61
N ASP A 404 -11.83 -12.96 11.20
CA ASP A 404 -11.59 -12.53 12.59
C ASP A 404 -11.86 -13.66 13.57
N THR A 405 -12.94 -14.41 13.35
CA THR A 405 -13.30 -15.57 14.18
C THR A 405 -12.19 -16.62 14.18
N ALA A 406 -11.69 -17.01 13.00
CA ALA A 406 -10.59 -17.97 12.88
C ALA A 406 -9.29 -17.45 13.51
N ALA A 407 -8.99 -16.16 13.32
CA ALA A 407 -7.80 -15.53 13.89
C ALA A 407 -7.84 -15.48 15.43
N ILE A 408 -9.00 -15.16 16.01
CA ILE A 408 -9.21 -15.17 17.46
C ILE A 408 -9.07 -16.59 18.02
N ILE A 409 -9.74 -17.58 17.41
CA ILE A 409 -9.69 -18.99 17.82
C ILE A 409 -8.23 -19.49 17.86
N ARG A 410 -7.46 -19.22 16.81
CA ARG A 410 -6.04 -19.59 16.75
C ARG A 410 -5.24 -19.00 17.90
N VAL A 411 -5.43 -17.73 18.18
CA VAL A 411 -4.68 -17.02 19.23
C VAL A 411 -5.11 -17.46 20.62
N LEU A 412 -6.40 -17.71 20.83
CA LEU A 412 -6.92 -18.27 22.07
C LEU A 412 -6.27 -19.62 22.39
N ALA A 413 -6.07 -20.47 21.37
CA ALA A 413 -5.34 -21.73 21.54
C ALA A 413 -3.85 -21.55 21.88
N MET A 414 -3.25 -20.38 21.62
CA MET A 414 -1.87 -20.08 22.00
C MET A 414 -1.71 -19.67 23.47
N LEU A 415 -2.79 -19.19 24.10
CA LEU A 415 -2.75 -18.73 25.48
C LEU A 415 -2.65 -19.89 26.47
N PRO A 416 -1.95 -19.71 27.60
CA PRO A 416 -1.90 -20.72 28.65
C PRO A 416 -3.30 -20.93 29.26
N SER A 417 -3.65 -22.18 29.58
CA SER A 417 -4.82 -22.55 30.39
C SER A 417 -6.16 -21.95 29.91
N LEU A 418 -6.60 -22.36 28.72
CA LEU A 418 -7.94 -22.05 28.22
C LEU A 418 -8.84 -23.28 28.32
N PRO A 419 -9.83 -23.30 29.24
CA PRO A 419 -10.93 -24.26 29.11
C PRO A 419 -11.69 -23.94 27.83
N VAL A 420 -11.90 -24.95 26.99
CA VAL A 420 -12.66 -24.79 25.75
C VAL A 420 -14.13 -24.73 26.10
N GLU A 421 -14.73 -23.55 25.95
CA GLU A 421 -16.16 -23.35 26.12
C GLU A 421 -16.92 -23.82 24.87
N GLU A 422 -18.08 -24.44 25.05
CA GLU A 422 -18.95 -24.87 23.95
C GLU A 422 -19.28 -23.72 22.99
N ALA A 423 -19.45 -22.50 23.51
CA ALA A 423 -19.68 -21.30 22.71
C ALA A 423 -18.59 -21.03 21.66
N ILE A 424 -17.32 -21.37 21.94
CA ILE A 424 -16.21 -21.23 21.00
C ILE A 424 -16.36 -22.25 19.86
N ILE A 425 -16.70 -23.49 20.21
CA ILE A 425 -16.91 -24.59 19.25
C ILE A 425 -18.12 -24.28 18.36
N SER A 426 -19.25 -23.86 18.93
CA SER A 426 -20.45 -23.48 18.17
C SER A 426 -20.16 -22.32 17.21
N LYS A 427 -19.39 -21.32 17.66
CA LYS A 427 -19.01 -20.19 16.81
C LYS A 427 -18.11 -20.63 15.66
N ALA A 428 -17.12 -21.48 15.92
CA ALA A 428 -16.28 -22.07 14.89
C ALA A 428 -17.12 -22.82 13.85
N ALA A 429 -18.03 -23.70 14.31
CA ALA A 429 -18.92 -24.49 13.46
C ALA A 429 -19.81 -23.66 12.53
N ALA A 430 -20.22 -22.47 12.97
CA ALA A 430 -21.05 -21.54 12.21
C ALA A 430 -20.28 -20.85 11.07
N VAL A 431 -18.99 -20.57 11.24
CA VAL A 431 -18.19 -19.84 10.24
C VAL A 431 -17.45 -20.73 9.25
N LEU A 432 -17.29 -22.04 9.53
CA LEU A 432 -16.53 -22.97 8.68
C LEU A 432 -16.87 -22.89 7.18
N PRO A 433 -18.15 -22.89 6.75
CA PRO A 433 -18.45 -22.91 5.31
C PRO A 433 -17.99 -21.66 4.55
N GLN A 434 -17.74 -20.56 5.27
CA GLN A 434 -17.32 -19.27 4.71
C GLN A 434 -15.80 -19.05 4.85
N CYS A 435 -15.08 -19.98 5.47
CA CYS A 435 -13.64 -19.87 5.70
C CYS A 435 -12.84 -20.21 4.43
N THR A 436 -11.69 -19.54 4.27
CA THR A 436 -10.65 -19.93 3.30
C THR A 436 -9.88 -21.13 3.83
N LEU A 437 -9.13 -21.83 2.98
CA LEU A 437 -8.26 -22.94 3.41
C LEU A 437 -7.28 -22.51 4.51
N HIS A 438 -6.80 -21.27 4.45
CA HIS A 438 -5.96 -20.70 5.50
C HIS A 438 -6.68 -20.57 6.85
N HIS A 439 -7.92 -20.07 6.85
CA HIS A 439 -8.72 -19.95 8.06
C HIS A 439 -9.11 -21.34 8.62
N LEU A 440 -9.40 -22.31 7.75
CA LEU A 440 -9.66 -23.69 8.17
C LEU A 440 -8.43 -24.29 8.84
N ASN A 441 -7.24 -24.10 8.28
CA ASN A 441 -5.98 -24.57 8.89
C ASN A 441 -5.76 -24.00 10.30
N TRP A 442 -6.07 -22.71 10.49
CA TRP A 442 -5.99 -22.07 11.80
C TRP A 442 -6.92 -22.68 12.84
N ILE A 443 -8.16 -22.98 12.45
CA ILE A 443 -9.15 -23.62 13.32
C ILE A 443 -8.73 -25.07 13.61
N ALA A 444 -8.30 -25.82 12.59
CA ALA A 444 -7.83 -27.19 12.74
C ALA A 444 -6.67 -27.29 13.74
N THR A 445 -5.65 -26.42 13.57
CA THR A 445 -4.50 -26.35 14.49
C THR A 445 -4.93 -26.07 15.93
N ALA A 446 -5.91 -25.17 16.12
CA ALA A 446 -6.44 -24.85 17.45
C ALA A 446 -7.19 -26.04 18.07
N LEU A 447 -8.04 -26.71 17.30
CA LEU A 447 -8.81 -27.87 17.73
C LEU A 447 -7.92 -29.05 18.10
N VAL A 448 -6.92 -29.37 17.27
CA VAL A 448 -5.93 -30.41 17.55
C VAL A 448 -5.22 -30.11 18.85
N LYS A 449 -4.75 -28.86 19.03
CA LYS A 449 -4.08 -28.45 20.27
C LYS A 449 -4.98 -28.63 21.48
N TRP A 450 -6.22 -28.16 21.43
CA TRP A 450 -7.16 -28.31 22.53
C TRP A 450 -7.52 -29.76 22.85
N ASN A 451 -7.60 -30.62 21.84
CA ASN A 451 -7.85 -32.05 22.03
C ASN A 451 -6.71 -32.73 22.81
N HIS A 452 -5.46 -32.31 22.61
CA HIS A 452 -4.30 -32.85 23.33
C HIS A 452 -4.19 -32.39 24.79
N TYR A 453 -4.64 -31.18 25.12
CA TYR A 453 -4.55 -30.64 26.50
C TYR A 453 -5.76 -30.99 27.39
N ASN A 454 -6.91 -31.33 26.81
CA ASN A 454 -8.13 -31.59 27.55
C ASN A 454 -8.34 -33.09 27.79
N HIS A 455 -8.16 -33.56 29.03
CA HIS A 455 -8.60 -34.89 29.50
C HIS A 455 -10.15 -35.03 29.61
N TRP A 456 -10.93 -34.27 28.83
CA TRP A 456 -12.39 -34.16 28.95
C TRP A 456 -13.12 -35.04 27.91
N GLN A 457 -13.81 -36.07 28.36
CA GLN A 457 -14.52 -37.03 27.50
C GLN A 457 -15.72 -36.42 26.71
N ASN A 458 -16.44 -35.43 27.27
CA ASN A 458 -17.65 -34.87 26.62
C ASN A 458 -17.37 -33.80 25.54
N SER A 459 -16.27 -33.04 25.67
CA SER A 459 -15.86 -32.06 24.65
C SER A 459 -15.10 -32.69 23.48
N SER A 460 -14.59 -33.92 23.64
CA SER A 460 -13.87 -34.65 22.59
C SER A 460 -14.79 -34.97 21.41
N GLU A 461 -16.03 -35.42 21.67
CA GLU A 461 -16.98 -35.76 20.61
C GLU A 461 -17.38 -34.55 19.77
N LEU A 462 -17.61 -33.39 20.40
CA LEU A 462 -17.92 -32.14 19.71
C LEU A 462 -16.74 -31.64 18.86
N CYS A 463 -15.51 -31.74 19.39
CA CYS A 463 -14.30 -31.42 18.63
C CYS A 463 -14.10 -32.34 17.43
N VAL A 464 -14.35 -33.65 17.58
CA VAL A 464 -14.25 -34.63 16.48
C VAL A 464 -15.29 -34.35 15.39
N LYS A 465 -16.56 -34.12 15.77
CA LYS A 465 -17.62 -33.73 14.82
C LYS A 465 -17.27 -32.44 14.08
N LEU A 466 -16.67 -31.47 14.77
CA LEU A 466 -16.25 -30.22 14.17
C LEU A 466 -15.07 -30.41 13.20
N LEU A 467 -14.09 -31.25 13.54
CA LEU A 467 -12.98 -31.60 12.66
C LEU A 467 -13.45 -32.30 11.39
N GLN A 468 -14.44 -33.21 11.48
CA GLN A 468 -15.05 -33.84 10.30
C GLN A 468 -15.68 -32.79 9.38
N LYS A 469 -16.53 -31.90 9.93
CA LYS A 469 -17.14 -30.82 9.16
C LYS A 469 -16.10 -29.87 8.55
N LEU A 470 -15.00 -29.63 9.25
CA LEU A 470 -13.89 -28.82 8.78
C LEU A 470 -13.20 -29.47 7.57
N ASN A 471 -12.96 -30.78 7.63
CA ASN A 471 -12.40 -31.55 6.51
C ASN A 471 -13.33 -31.49 5.29
N ASP A 472 -14.63 -31.71 5.48
CA ASP A 472 -15.62 -31.61 4.40
C ASP A 472 -15.60 -30.23 3.73
N CYS A 473 -15.49 -29.15 4.53
CA CYS A 473 -15.38 -27.80 4.00
C CYS A 473 -14.07 -27.60 3.19
N GLY A 474 -12.96 -28.17 3.66
CA GLY A 474 -11.68 -28.15 2.95
C GLY A 474 -11.76 -28.85 1.60
N PHE A 475 -12.29 -30.08 1.57
CA PHE A 475 -12.48 -30.85 0.33
C PHE A 475 -13.40 -30.14 -0.65
N GLN A 476 -14.57 -29.68 -0.20
CA GLN A 476 -15.52 -28.97 -1.07
C GLN A 476 -14.90 -27.72 -1.68
N ARG A 477 -14.02 -27.02 -0.96
CA ARG A 477 -13.39 -25.79 -1.45
C ARG A 477 -12.32 -26.10 -2.52
N LEU A 478 -11.51 -27.13 -2.31
CA LEU A 478 -10.53 -27.60 -3.32
C LEU A 478 -11.22 -28.12 -4.59
N GLN A 479 -12.30 -28.89 -4.43
CA GLN A 479 -13.08 -29.43 -5.55
C GLN A 479 -13.74 -28.32 -6.39
N LYS A 480 -14.22 -27.26 -5.75
CA LYS A 480 -14.88 -26.12 -6.42
C LYS A 480 -13.92 -25.06 -6.95
N ALA A 481 -12.61 -25.14 -6.64
CA ALA A 481 -11.64 -24.12 -7.05
C ALA A 481 -11.51 -24.07 -8.58
N SER A 482 -11.86 -22.96 -9.22
CA SER A 482 -11.81 -22.81 -10.69
C SER A 482 -10.66 -21.93 -11.19
N ASN A 483 -9.97 -21.25 -10.29
CA ASN A 483 -8.89 -20.31 -10.60
C ASN A 483 -7.64 -20.64 -9.77
N LEU A 484 -6.53 -20.91 -10.46
CA LEU A 484 -5.27 -21.31 -9.83
C LEU A 484 -4.68 -20.19 -8.96
N ASN A 485 -4.73 -18.93 -9.40
CA ASN A 485 -4.16 -17.80 -8.65
C ASN A 485 -4.89 -17.62 -7.31
N LEU A 486 -6.23 -17.64 -7.31
CA LEU A 486 -7.02 -17.56 -6.07
C LEU A 486 -6.75 -18.75 -5.14
N LEU A 487 -6.60 -19.96 -5.70
CA LEU A 487 -6.26 -21.14 -4.92
C LEU A 487 -4.86 -21.01 -4.29
N LEU A 488 -3.86 -20.56 -5.05
CA LEU A 488 -2.50 -20.34 -4.55
C LEU A 488 -2.44 -19.27 -3.46
N GLU A 489 -3.23 -18.19 -3.54
CA GLU A 489 -3.34 -17.20 -2.47
C GLU A 489 -3.80 -17.83 -1.14
N GLU A 490 -4.77 -18.74 -1.18
CA GLU A 490 -5.23 -19.47 -0.01
C GLU A 490 -4.17 -20.46 0.49
N LEU A 491 -3.54 -21.22 -0.41
CA LEU A 491 -2.56 -22.27 -0.10
C LEU A 491 -1.22 -21.74 0.42
N THR A 492 -0.81 -20.53 0.02
CA THR A 492 0.47 -19.91 0.42
C THR A 492 0.67 -19.94 1.94
N HIS A 493 -0.44 -19.79 2.67
CA HIS A 493 -0.45 -19.67 4.12
C HIS A 493 -0.88 -20.95 4.86
N VAL A 494 -1.13 -22.04 4.13
CA VAL A 494 -1.48 -23.34 4.71
C VAL A 494 -0.21 -24.14 5.00
N ASN A 495 -0.15 -24.78 6.16
CA ASN A 495 0.96 -25.62 6.61
C ASN A 495 0.56 -26.44 7.86
N GLY A 496 1.31 -27.52 8.12
CA GLY A 496 1.18 -28.34 9.31
C GLY A 496 0.37 -29.62 9.09
N GLU A 497 0.24 -30.40 10.16
CA GLU A 497 -0.28 -31.78 10.17
C GLU A 497 -1.66 -31.90 9.49
N TRP A 498 -2.58 -30.97 9.75
CA TRP A 498 -3.91 -31.01 9.11
C TRP A 498 -3.83 -30.98 7.58
N PHE A 499 -2.94 -30.16 7.01
CA PHE A 499 -2.78 -30.12 5.56
C PHE A 499 -2.15 -31.41 5.03
N GLU A 500 -1.06 -31.84 5.66
CA GLU A 500 -0.27 -32.99 5.23
C GLU A 500 -1.08 -34.29 5.28
N GLU A 501 -1.89 -34.47 6.32
CA GLU A 501 -2.66 -35.70 6.55
C GLU A 501 -4.02 -35.71 5.86
N VAL A 502 -4.66 -34.54 5.67
CA VAL A 502 -6.05 -34.47 5.20
C VAL A 502 -6.18 -33.92 3.80
N LEU A 503 -5.47 -32.84 3.46
CA LEU A 503 -5.72 -32.08 2.22
C LEU A 503 -4.70 -32.31 1.11
N SER A 504 -3.57 -32.96 1.41
CA SER A 504 -2.43 -33.16 0.50
C SER A 504 -2.83 -33.74 -0.86
N GLU A 505 -3.59 -34.85 -0.86
CA GLU A 505 -4.04 -35.54 -2.07
C GLU A 505 -5.02 -34.70 -2.88
N GLU A 506 -6.07 -34.17 -2.24
CA GLU A 506 -7.09 -33.36 -2.90
C GLU A 506 -6.50 -32.04 -3.44
N THR A 507 -5.51 -31.47 -2.75
CA THR A 507 -4.80 -30.26 -3.22
C THR A 507 -4.01 -30.57 -4.49
N THR A 508 -3.37 -31.73 -4.54
CA THR A 508 -2.66 -32.19 -5.74
C THR A 508 -3.63 -32.38 -6.91
N ALA A 509 -4.77 -33.03 -6.67
CA ALA A 509 -5.82 -33.20 -7.68
C ALA A 509 -6.40 -31.87 -8.18
N ALA A 510 -6.64 -30.91 -7.28
CA ALA A 510 -7.10 -29.57 -7.64
C ALA A 510 -6.07 -28.81 -8.49
N CYS A 511 -4.78 -28.87 -8.14
CA CYS A 511 -3.71 -28.26 -8.93
C CYS A 511 -3.59 -28.92 -10.32
N GLN A 512 -3.67 -30.25 -10.41
CA GLN A 512 -3.66 -30.97 -11.68
C GLN A 512 -4.84 -30.59 -12.58
N ARG A 513 -6.04 -30.45 -12.02
CA ARG A 513 -7.23 -30.00 -12.76
C ARG A 513 -7.07 -28.58 -13.33
N LEU A 514 -6.21 -27.76 -12.72
CA LEU A 514 -5.93 -26.38 -13.12
C LEU A 514 -4.58 -26.23 -13.82
N ILE A 515 -3.96 -27.33 -14.28
CA ILE A 515 -2.62 -27.35 -14.88
C ILE A 515 -2.46 -26.40 -16.08
N ASP A 516 -3.52 -26.22 -16.85
CA ASP A 516 -3.53 -25.35 -18.03
C ASP A 516 -3.47 -23.86 -17.67
N GLN A 517 -3.77 -23.50 -16.41
CA GLN A 517 -3.68 -22.13 -15.88
C GLN A 517 -2.29 -21.79 -15.33
N ILE A 518 -1.33 -22.72 -15.39
CA ILE A 518 0.06 -22.45 -15.03
C ILE A 518 0.68 -21.53 -16.08
N THR A 519 1.15 -20.38 -15.62
CA THR A 519 1.76 -19.33 -16.44
C THR A 519 3.03 -18.83 -15.75
N TRP A 520 3.87 -18.08 -16.47
CA TRP A 520 5.08 -17.50 -15.90
C TRP A 520 4.80 -16.61 -14.66
N ALA A 521 3.61 -16.01 -14.57
CA ALA A 521 3.22 -15.14 -13.46
C ALA A 521 2.98 -15.90 -12.14
N ASN A 522 2.51 -17.16 -12.20
CA ASN A 522 2.17 -17.94 -11.00
C ASN A 522 3.10 -19.14 -10.75
N VAL A 523 4.01 -19.43 -11.68
CA VAL A 523 4.92 -20.59 -11.61
C VAL A 523 5.80 -20.56 -10.36
N LEU A 524 6.30 -19.37 -9.97
CA LEU A 524 7.14 -19.21 -8.79
C LEU A 524 6.37 -19.52 -7.51
N GLN A 525 5.14 -18.98 -7.39
CA GLN A 525 4.29 -19.20 -6.21
C GLN A 525 3.89 -20.68 -6.09
N LEU A 526 3.55 -21.33 -7.21
CA LEU A 526 3.25 -22.76 -7.25
C LEU A 526 4.48 -23.59 -6.86
N SER A 527 5.66 -23.27 -7.40
CA SER A 527 6.90 -23.98 -7.10
C SER A 527 7.28 -23.87 -5.63
N LEU A 528 7.22 -22.66 -5.06
CA LEU A 528 7.48 -22.42 -3.64
C LEU A 528 6.49 -23.19 -2.76
N PHE A 529 5.23 -23.28 -3.17
CA PHE A 529 4.23 -24.07 -2.47
C PHE A 529 4.59 -25.56 -2.49
N LEU A 530 4.87 -26.14 -3.65
CA LEU A 530 5.23 -27.57 -3.78
C LEU A 530 6.48 -27.94 -2.98
N ILE A 531 7.51 -27.07 -3.00
CA ILE A 531 8.73 -27.24 -2.20
C ILE A 531 8.39 -27.22 -0.70
N LYS A 532 7.59 -26.24 -0.28
CA LYS A 532 7.20 -26.06 1.14
C LYS A 532 6.42 -27.26 1.67
N THR A 533 5.56 -27.87 0.85
CA THR A 533 4.69 -28.99 1.24
C THR A 533 5.26 -30.36 0.89
N ASN A 534 6.44 -30.41 0.25
CA ASN A 534 7.06 -31.63 -0.25
C ASN A 534 6.11 -32.49 -1.12
N LEU A 535 5.26 -31.83 -1.91
CA LEU A 535 4.30 -32.49 -2.79
C LEU A 535 4.97 -32.90 -4.10
N HIS A 536 4.95 -34.19 -4.41
CA HIS A 536 5.56 -34.72 -5.62
C HIS A 536 4.49 -35.09 -6.66
N CYS A 537 4.41 -34.30 -7.73
CA CYS A 537 3.47 -34.53 -8.83
C CYS A 537 4.17 -34.33 -10.18
N PRO A 538 4.57 -35.42 -10.87
CA PRO A 538 5.36 -35.33 -12.11
C PRO A 538 4.74 -34.40 -13.16
N SER A 539 3.43 -34.52 -13.41
CA SER A 539 2.74 -33.70 -14.41
C SER A 539 2.81 -32.20 -14.12
N LEU A 540 2.71 -31.80 -12.85
CA LEU A 540 2.83 -30.40 -12.44
C LEU A 540 4.27 -29.93 -12.59
N LEU A 541 5.25 -30.76 -12.22
CA LEU A 541 6.68 -30.44 -12.35
C LEU A 541 7.08 -30.29 -13.83
N ASP A 542 6.59 -31.17 -14.70
CA ASP A 542 6.83 -31.09 -16.15
C ASP A 542 6.25 -29.80 -16.73
N ARG A 543 5.04 -29.42 -16.33
CA ARG A 543 4.42 -28.16 -16.79
C ARG A 543 5.16 -26.93 -16.25
N ILE A 544 5.58 -26.94 -14.99
CA ILE A 544 6.42 -25.89 -14.39
C ILE A 544 7.73 -25.75 -15.18
N ALA A 545 8.40 -26.87 -15.47
CA ALA A 545 9.64 -26.88 -16.23
C ALA A 545 9.43 -26.30 -17.64
N ALA A 546 8.39 -26.74 -18.36
CA ALA A 546 8.06 -26.21 -19.69
C ALA A 546 7.84 -24.69 -19.68
N VAL A 547 6.99 -24.18 -18.78
CA VAL A 547 6.68 -22.74 -18.67
C VAL A 547 7.91 -21.93 -18.28
N THR A 548 8.76 -22.47 -17.39
CA THR A 548 10.00 -21.81 -16.93
C THR A 548 11.02 -21.74 -18.06
N VAL A 549 11.21 -22.83 -18.82
CA VAL A 549 12.13 -22.85 -19.96
C VAL A 549 11.70 -21.86 -21.04
N GLU A 550 10.40 -21.74 -21.29
CA GLU A 550 9.84 -20.78 -22.25
C GLU A 550 9.97 -19.31 -21.81
N ASN A 551 10.14 -19.02 -20.52
CA ASN A 551 10.14 -17.67 -19.96
C ASN A 551 11.33 -17.44 -19.00
N THR A 552 12.50 -17.99 -19.33
CA THR A 552 13.73 -17.87 -18.51
C THR A 552 14.18 -16.43 -18.27
N ASP A 553 13.80 -15.53 -19.17
CA ASP A 553 14.04 -14.09 -19.08
C ASP A 553 13.14 -13.39 -18.04
N LYS A 554 12.01 -14.01 -17.64
CA LYS A 554 10.99 -13.39 -16.77
C LYS A 554 10.95 -13.96 -15.35
N VAL A 555 11.27 -15.24 -15.21
CA VAL A 555 11.11 -16.07 -13.99
C VAL A 555 12.31 -16.01 -13.06
#